data_AF-A0A954EHZ6-F1
#
_entry.id   AF-A0A954EHZ6-F1
#
_cell.length_a   1.000
_cell.length_b   1.000
_cell.length_c   1.000
_cell.angle_alpha   90.00
_cell.angle_beta   90.00
_cell.angle_gamma   90.00
#
_symmetry.space_group_name_H-M   'P 1'
#
loop_
_entity.id
_entity.type
_entity.pdbx_description
1 polymer ?
#
loop_
_entity_poly.entity_id
_entity_poly.type
_entity_poly.pdbx_seq_one_letter_code
_entity_poly.pdbx_strand_id
1 'polypeptide(L)'
;MNKYLPFSLALLFAGVLHAEDPIRDLQTQAAESNSAEFGHWGWEADNYKLWGTHSNRLIPVYCFGTAGKGPGIDLTSYTGDNSPYRDEAKIEKLFGQVPTGTLNPHATYLDQTNIHDIQLAALQAGKKHIILVVFDGMDWQTTRAASIYRQQKVGYEEGRGAGQHFQEYQANGTTQFGAMVTSPFNNDFDIDVNTQVATLDVGSLRGGYSAEHGGPYPWSVTSDLEYLIGKSADSNFRHAYTDSASSATSMTAGVKTYNAAINIDSNGKQATTIAHRAQEKGYRVGVVTSVPISHATPAAAYSHNVTRNDYQDLTRDLLGLKSISHPDEPLPGVDVLLGAGFGQDRKQDDGQGDNFVPGNGYLTEADQLAASARNGGKYHVVTRESGVKGSAALSNAVEDANAAGHRLFGFFGGPGGHLPFRTADGDYNPTLGRKKAEKYSEADVVENPNLAELTEAALQVLSHKDEPFWLMVESGDVDWANHDNNIDNSIGAVLSGDAAVKVLTDWVEQHSSWDETVLIVTADHGHYLVLEKPELLIAK
;
A
#
# COMPACT_ATOMS: atom_id res chain seq x y z
N MET A 1 44.41 41.07 54.62
CA MET A 1 44.68 41.51 53.24
C MET A 1 43.58 40.95 52.36
N ASN A 2 42.73 41.84 51.83
CA ASN A 2 41.68 41.56 50.84
C ASN A 2 42.25 40.85 49.61
N LYS A 3 41.58 39.79 49.13
CA LYS A 3 41.42 39.53 47.70
C LYS A 3 40.07 38.85 47.45
N TYR A 4 39.26 39.55 46.67
CA TYR A 4 38.01 39.11 46.06
C TYR A 4 38.24 37.89 45.16
N LEU A 5 37.34 36.92 45.21
CA LEU A 5 37.13 35.92 44.16
C LEU A 5 35.72 36.14 43.57
N PRO A 6 35.56 36.26 42.25
CA PRO A 6 34.24 36.44 41.66
C PRO A 6 33.54 35.08 41.54
N PHE A 7 32.29 35.02 42.01
CA PHE A 7 31.36 33.94 41.69
C PHE A 7 31.01 34.02 40.19
N SER A 8 31.51 33.07 39.39
CA SER A 8 31.00 32.85 38.04
C SER A 8 29.74 32.00 38.15
N LEU A 9 28.59 32.64 37.89
CA LEU A 9 27.30 31.97 37.74
C LEU A 9 27.32 31.24 36.40
N ALA A 10 27.66 29.95 36.40
CA ALA A 10 27.49 29.10 35.23
C ALA A 10 25.99 28.86 35.02
N LEU A 11 25.41 29.47 33.99
CA LEU A 11 24.14 29.04 33.44
C LEU A 11 24.33 27.62 32.91
N LEU A 12 23.87 26.63 33.68
CA LEU A 12 23.56 25.31 33.14
C LEU A 12 22.37 25.48 32.19
N PHE A 13 22.66 25.58 30.90
CA PHE A 13 21.68 25.18 29.89
C PHE A 13 21.44 23.69 30.12
N ALA A 14 20.32 23.37 30.79
CA ALA A 14 19.72 22.05 30.69
C ALA A 14 19.25 21.92 29.24
N GLY A 15 20.17 21.50 28.36
CA GLY A 15 19.79 20.93 27.09
C GLY A 15 18.88 19.75 27.41
N VAL A 16 17.68 19.76 26.86
CA VAL A 16 16.84 18.57 26.82
C VAL A 16 17.68 17.53 26.10
N LEU A 17 18.23 16.55 26.84
CA LEU A 17 18.78 15.33 26.28
C LEU A 17 17.63 14.70 25.49
N HIS A 18 17.62 14.91 24.18
CA HIS A 18 16.82 14.08 23.30
C HIS A 18 17.34 12.66 23.49
N ALA A 19 16.42 11.69 23.61
CA ALA A 19 16.81 10.31 23.47
C ALA A 19 17.61 10.17 22.16
N GLU A 20 18.69 9.41 22.17
CA GLU A 20 19.43 9.13 20.94
C GLU A 20 18.47 8.47 19.95
N ASP A 21 18.38 9.02 18.74
CA ASP A 21 17.59 8.47 17.63
C ASP A 21 18.56 8.16 16.47
N PRO A 22 19.25 7.00 16.55
CA PRO A 22 20.35 6.70 15.65
C PRO A 22 19.90 6.57 14.19
N ILE A 23 18.67 6.12 13.94
CA ILE A 23 18.16 5.92 12.58
C ILE A 23 17.83 7.25 11.93
N ARG A 24 17.22 8.17 12.68
CA ARG A 24 16.99 9.53 12.19
C ARG A 24 18.30 10.28 11.95
N ASP A 25 19.30 10.11 12.82
CA ASP A 25 20.63 10.71 12.61
C ASP A 25 21.32 10.12 11.38
N LEU A 26 21.26 8.79 11.20
CA LEU A 26 21.76 8.07 10.03
C LEU A 26 21.09 8.59 8.74
N GLN A 27 19.77 8.71 8.75
CA GLN A 27 19.00 9.25 7.62
C GLN A 27 19.36 10.70 7.32
N THR A 28 19.51 11.54 8.34
CA THR A 28 19.88 12.95 8.18
C THR A 28 21.24 13.07 7.51
N GLN A 29 22.24 12.31 7.99
CA GLN A 29 23.58 12.28 7.40
C GLN A 29 23.56 11.77 5.96
N ALA A 30 22.74 10.75 5.68
CA ALA A 30 22.58 10.21 4.32
C ALA A 30 22.06 11.27 3.34
N ALA A 31 21.00 11.98 3.74
CA ALA A 31 20.39 13.03 2.94
C ALA A 31 21.32 14.25 2.76
N GLU A 32 22.11 14.62 3.77
CA GLU A 32 23.03 15.76 3.66
C GLU A 32 24.27 15.44 2.81
N SER A 33 24.82 14.23 2.96
CA SER A 33 26.03 13.80 2.24
C SER A 33 25.76 13.23 0.84
N ASN A 34 24.50 12.91 0.53
CA ASN A 34 24.08 12.19 -0.69
C ASN A 34 24.73 10.79 -0.83
N SER A 35 25.11 10.17 0.28
CA SER A 35 25.61 8.80 0.34
C SER A 35 25.19 8.14 1.65
N ALA A 36 25.03 6.83 1.68
CA ALA A 36 24.73 6.10 2.90
C ALA A 36 25.44 4.76 2.92
N GLU A 37 26.20 4.50 3.98
CA GLU A 37 26.91 3.23 4.12
C GLU A 37 25.98 2.03 4.33
N PHE A 38 24.80 2.24 4.91
CA PHE A 38 23.85 1.16 5.16
C PHE A 38 23.24 0.62 3.87
N GLY A 39 23.12 1.44 2.83
CA GLY A 39 22.38 1.11 1.62
C GLY A 39 21.91 2.32 0.82
N HIS A 40 21.21 2.05 -0.27
CA HIS A 40 20.73 3.07 -1.22
C HIS A 40 19.50 2.57 -1.99
N TRP A 41 18.79 3.49 -2.64
CA TRP A 41 17.74 3.15 -3.59
C TRP A 41 18.29 3.22 -5.02
N GLY A 42 17.96 2.22 -5.82
CA GLY A 42 18.35 2.17 -7.24
C GLY A 42 19.64 1.39 -7.48
N TRP A 43 20.31 1.71 -8.58
CA TRP A 43 21.44 0.95 -9.10
C TRP A 43 22.81 1.60 -8.83
N GLU A 44 22.84 2.86 -8.38
CA GLU A 44 24.07 3.61 -8.11
C GLU A 44 24.25 3.89 -6.61
N ALA A 45 25.15 3.15 -5.98
CA ALA A 45 25.43 3.29 -4.54
C ALA A 45 25.95 4.67 -4.14
N ASP A 46 26.68 5.34 -5.02
CA ASP A 46 27.32 6.64 -4.76
C ASP A 46 26.36 7.84 -4.93
N ASN A 47 25.07 7.59 -5.19
CA ASN A 47 24.09 8.64 -5.40
C ASN A 47 22.77 8.34 -4.66
N TYR A 48 22.78 8.59 -3.35
CA TYR A 48 21.68 8.22 -2.46
C TYR A 48 20.32 8.80 -2.86
N LYS A 49 20.27 9.97 -3.53
CA LYS A 49 19.02 10.63 -3.95
C LYS A 49 18.61 10.35 -5.40
N LEU A 50 19.37 9.52 -6.14
CA LEU A 50 19.18 9.28 -7.57
C LEU A 50 17.80 8.71 -7.87
N TRP A 51 17.51 7.57 -7.26
CA TRP A 51 16.28 6.84 -7.49
C TRP A 51 15.20 7.25 -6.51
N GLY A 52 13.96 6.89 -6.82
CA GLY A 52 12.80 7.13 -5.97
C GLY A 52 11.58 7.03 -6.85
N THR A 53 11.48 5.87 -7.49
CA THR A 53 10.33 5.34 -8.23
C THR A 53 10.43 3.82 -8.15
N HIS A 54 9.57 3.11 -8.86
CA HIS A 54 9.29 1.72 -8.55
C HIS A 54 10.24 0.78 -9.27
N SER A 55 10.20 -0.49 -8.90
CA SER A 55 11.02 -1.53 -9.50
C SER A 55 10.20 -2.77 -9.75
N ASN A 56 10.66 -3.56 -10.71
CA ASN A 56 10.10 -4.84 -11.10
C ASN A 56 10.70 -6.00 -10.28
N ARG A 57 11.25 -5.72 -9.09
CA ARG A 57 11.76 -6.75 -8.18
C ARG A 57 10.59 -7.64 -7.73
N LEU A 58 10.81 -8.94 -7.63
CA LEU A 58 9.79 -9.86 -7.12
C LEU A 58 9.34 -9.45 -5.72
N ILE A 59 8.03 -9.50 -5.49
CA ILE A 59 7.42 -9.02 -4.26
C ILE A 59 7.00 -10.18 -3.35
N PRO A 60 7.38 -10.18 -2.07
CA PRO A 60 6.92 -11.16 -1.09
C PRO A 60 5.40 -11.23 -0.94
N VAL A 61 4.87 -12.45 -0.80
CA VAL A 61 3.46 -12.72 -0.51
C VAL A 61 3.38 -13.63 0.72
N TYR A 62 2.67 -13.19 1.75
CA TYR A 62 2.39 -13.97 2.96
C TYR A 62 0.89 -14.25 3.03
N CYS A 63 0.51 -15.52 3.06
CA CYS A 63 -0.89 -15.93 3.15
C CYS A 63 -1.15 -16.65 4.48
N PHE A 64 -2.34 -16.47 5.02
CA PHE A 64 -2.82 -17.06 6.28
C PHE A 64 -4.21 -17.64 6.05
N GLY A 65 -4.52 -18.80 6.65
CA GLY A 65 -5.77 -19.51 6.38
C GLY A 65 -5.84 -20.11 4.98
N THR A 66 -4.70 -20.41 4.35
CA THR A 66 -4.63 -20.86 2.94
C THR A 66 -4.06 -22.26 2.77
N ALA A 67 -3.05 -22.63 3.56
CA ALA A 67 -2.41 -23.95 3.40
C ALA A 67 -3.42 -25.09 3.64
N GLY A 68 -3.49 -26.01 2.68
CA GLY A 68 -4.39 -27.16 2.72
C GLY A 68 -5.88 -26.83 2.58
N LYS A 69 -6.26 -25.58 2.25
CA LYS A 69 -7.68 -25.17 2.14
C LYS A 69 -8.32 -25.43 0.78
N GLY A 70 -7.63 -26.15 -0.10
CA GLY A 70 -8.15 -26.63 -1.38
C GLY A 70 -7.59 -25.88 -2.59
N PRO A 71 -7.86 -26.39 -3.81
CA PRO A 71 -7.35 -25.82 -5.05
C PRO A 71 -7.76 -24.35 -5.21
N GLY A 72 -6.82 -23.53 -5.67
CA GLY A 72 -7.02 -22.10 -5.90
C GLY A 72 -6.87 -21.22 -4.65
N ILE A 73 -7.19 -21.71 -3.45
CA ILE A 73 -6.93 -20.98 -2.19
C ILE A 73 -5.49 -21.21 -1.72
N ASP A 74 -5.03 -22.46 -1.80
CA ASP A 74 -3.66 -22.83 -1.45
C ASP A 74 -2.68 -22.21 -2.45
N LEU A 75 -1.68 -21.47 -1.94
CA LEU A 75 -0.69 -20.74 -2.74
C LEU A 75 0.11 -21.65 -3.69
N THR A 76 0.24 -22.94 -3.38
CA THR A 76 0.86 -23.94 -4.26
C THR A 76 0.11 -24.14 -5.58
N SER A 77 -1.12 -23.64 -5.70
CA SER A 77 -1.89 -23.61 -6.94
C SER A 77 -1.28 -22.68 -8.01
N TYR A 78 -0.38 -21.77 -7.63
CA TYR A 78 0.21 -20.76 -8.52
C TYR A 78 1.72 -20.62 -8.40
N THR A 79 2.37 -21.47 -7.62
CA THR A 79 3.82 -21.41 -7.35
C THR A 79 4.49 -22.73 -7.71
N GLY A 80 5.82 -22.72 -7.77
CA GLY A 80 6.60 -23.90 -8.18
C GLY A 80 6.14 -24.42 -9.55
N ASP A 81 5.86 -25.71 -9.66
CA ASP A 81 5.45 -26.33 -10.92
C ASP A 81 4.11 -25.79 -11.47
N ASN A 82 3.30 -25.14 -10.64
CA ASN A 82 2.03 -24.53 -11.06
C ASN A 82 2.16 -23.05 -11.44
N SER A 83 3.37 -22.48 -11.39
CA SER A 83 3.62 -21.09 -11.78
C SER A 83 3.10 -20.77 -13.18
N PRO A 84 2.39 -19.63 -13.38
CA PRO A 84 1.98 -19.22 -14.72
C PRO A 84 3.18 -18.94 -15.64
N TYR A 85 4.35 -18.63 -15.07
CA TYR A 85 5.57 -18.32 -15.82
C TYR A 85 6.29 -19.55 -16.39
N ARG A 86 5.76 -20.75 -16.14
CA ARG A 86 6.24 -22.01 -16.76
C ARG A 86 5.48 -22.38 -18.03
N ASP A 87 4.43 -21.64 -18.37
CA ASP A 87 3.51 -21.96 -19.46
C ASP A 87 3.35 -20.75 -20.39
N GLU A 88 3.77 -20.93 -21.64
CA GLU A 88 3.74 -19.89 -22.66
C GLU A 88 2.34 -19.32 -22.90
N ALA A 89 1.31 -20.18 -22.92
CA ALA A 89 -0.06 -19.74 -23.17
C ALA A 89 -0.64 -18.97 -21.97
N LYS A 90 -0.21 -19.28 -20.75
CA LYS A 90 -0.58 -18.49 -19.56
C LYS A 90 0.09 -17.12 -19.57
N ILE A 91 1.36 -17.04 -19.97
CA ILE A 91 2.07 -15.76 -20.13
C ILE A 91 1.41 -14.92 -21.23
N GLU A 92 1.09 -15.52 -22.38
CA GLU A 92 0.39 -14.84 -23.48
C GLU A 92 -0.99 -14.33 -23.03
N LYS A 93 -1.71 -15.08 -22.19
CA LYS A 93 -2.96 -14.61 -21.60
C LYS A 93 -2.77 -13.40 -20.69
N LEU A 94 -1.67 -13.33 -19.94
CA LEU A 94 -1.37 -12.20 -19.03
C LEU A 94 -0.99 -10.93 -19.81
N PHE A 95 -0.10 -11.06 -20.80
CA PHE A 95 0.53 -9.89 -21.45
C PHE A 95 0.10 -9.68 -22.90
N GLY A 96 -0.79 -10.51 -23.44
CA GLY A 96 -1.19 -10.50 -24.86
C GLY A 96 -0.10 -10.99 -25.82
N GLN A 97 1.05 -11.37 -25.28
CA GLN A 97 2.23 -11.90 -25.96
C GLN A 97 3.14 -12.58 -24.92
N VAL A 98 4.24 -13.18 -25.36
CA VAL A 98 5.26 -13.75 -24.47
C VAL A 98 6.47 -12.81 -24.45
N PRO A 99 6.63 -11.96 -23.41
CA PRO A 99 7.75 -11.02 -23.37
C PRO A 99 9.10 -11.77 -23.26
N THR A 100 10.14 -11.22 -23.87
CA THR A 100 11.48 -11.81 -23.90
C THR A 100 11.96 -12.16 -22.49
N GLY A 101 12.50 -13.37 -22.32
CA GLY A 101 13.03 -13.86 -21.04
C GLY A 101 11.98 -14.19 -19.97
N THR A 102 10.67 -14.03 -20.25
CA THR A 102 9.62 -14.22 -19.25
C THR A 102 9.24 -15.68 -19.03
N LEU A 103 9.32 -16.52 -20.06
CA LEU A 103 9.12 -17.96 -19.90
C LEU A 103 10.29 -18.56 -19.12
N ASN A 104 10.00 -19.10 -17.93
CA ASN A 104 10.99 -19.69 -17.05
C ASN A 104 10.50 -21.05 -16.52
N PRO A 105 11.02 -22.17 -17.06
CA PRO A 105 10.66 -23.52 -16.62
C PRO A 105 10.94 -23.82 -15.15
N HIS A 106 11.72 -22.97 -14.47
CA HIS A 106 12.09 -23.09 -13.05
C HIS A 106 11.43 -22.03 -12.16
N ALA A 107 10.46 -21.25 -12.68
CA ALA A 107 9.79 -20.20 -11.91
C ALA A 107 9.17 -20.78 -10.62
N THR A 108 9.46 -20.16 -9.48
CA THR A 108 8.87 -20.51 -8.19
C THR A 108 7.79 -19.50 -7.77
N TYR A 109 7.74 -18.37 -8.46
CA TYR A 109 6.87 -17.23 -8.19
C TYR A 109 5.55 -17.31 -8.96
N LEU A 110 4.54 -16.59 -8.45
CA LEU A 110 3.24 -16.40 -9.11
C LEU A 110 3.16 -15.05 -9.83
N ASP A 111 2.04 -14.79 -10.50
CA ASP A 111 1.73 -13.45 -11.00
C ASP A 111 0.81 -12.70 -10.02
N GLN A 112 0.89 -11.37 -10.01
CA GLN A 112 0.03 -10.54 -9.17
C GLN A 112 -1.49 -10.76 -9.40
N THR A 113 -1.91 -11.16 -10.60
CA THR A 113 -3.31 -11.56 -10.87
C THR A 113 -3.75 -12.79 -10.09
N ASN A 114 -2.82 -13.63 -9.63
CA ASN A 114 -3.17 -14.78 -8.81
C ASN A 114 -3.53 -14.38 -7.36
N ILE A 115 -3.22 -13.15 -6.91
CA ILE A 115 -3.75 -12.61 -5.66
C ILE A 115 -5.27 -12.45 -5.76
N HIS A 116 -5.79 -11.99 -6.91
CA HIS A 116 -7.23 -11.99 -7.19
C HIS A 116 -7.77 -13.43 -7.20
N ASP A 117 -7.08 -14.37 -7.85
CA ASP A 117 -7.56 -15.76 -7.96
C ASP A 117 -7.69 -16.46 -6.60
N ILE A 118 -6.76 -16.21 -5.66
CA ILE A 118 -6.85 -16.73 -4.28
C ILE A 118 -8.10 -16.20 -3.58
N GLN A 119 -8.35 -14.89 -3.67
CA GLN A 119 -9.53 -14.27 -3.07
C GLN A 119 -10.82 -14.77 -3.72
N LEU A 120 -10.84 -14.92 -5.04
CA LEU A 120 -11.98 -15.46 -5.77
C LEU A 120 -12.27 -16.90 -5.37
N ALA A 121 -11.25 -17.75 -5.24
CA ALA A 121 -11.39 -19.12 -4.78
C ALA A 121 -11.91 -19.17 -3.33
N ALA A 122 -11.42 -18.29 -2.44
CA ALA A 122 -11.93 -18.16 -1.08
C ALA A 122 -13.42 -17.78 -1.05
N LEU A 123 -13.81 -16.82 -1.88
CA LEU A 123 -15.20 -16.38 -2.02
C LEU A 123 -16.10 -17.47 -2.61
N GLN A 124 -15.59 -18.29 -3.51
CA GLN A 124 -16.31 -19.44 -4.08
C GLN A 124 -16.45 -20.59 -3.09
N ALA A 125 -15.45 -20.80 -2.23
CA ALA A 125 -15.48 -21.79 -1.16
C ALA A 125 -16.32 -21.35 0.05
N GLY A 126 -16.85 -20.12 0.05
CA GLY A 126 -17.71 -19.61 1.12
C GLY A 126 -16.97 -19.19 2.38
N LYS A 127 -15.69 -18.80 2.27
CA LYS A 127 -14.95 -18.18 3.39
C LYS A 127 -15.65 -16.89 3.81
N LYS A 128 -16.04 -16.77 5.08
CA LYS A 128 -16.78 -15.60 5.59
C LYS A 128 -15.98 -14.31 5.50
N HIS A 129 -14.65 -14.36 5.66
CA HIS A 129 -13.81 -13.16 5.68
C HIS A 129 -12.63 -13.29 4.73
N ILE A 130 -12.46 -12.29 3.87
CA ILE A 130 -11.37 -12.23 2.90
C ILE A 130 -10.68 -10.88 3.08
N ILE A 131 -9.41 -10.91 3.44
CA ILE A 131 -8.66 -9.70 3.82
C ILE A 131 -7.41 -9.60 2.97
N LEU A 132 -7.20 -8.44 2.36
CA LEU A 132 -6.01 -8.10 1.60
C LEU A 132 -5.30 -6.91 2.28
N VAL A 133 -4.05 -7.10 2.67
CA VAL A 133 -3.20 -6.05 3.21
C VAL A 133 -2.10 -5.73 2.20
N VAL A 134 -2.02 -4.46 1.81
CA VAL A 134 -1.05 -3.96 0.83
C VAL A 134 -0.13 -2.95 1.50
N PHE A 135 1.16 -3.22 1.48
CA PHE A 135 2.20 -2.26 1.84
C PHE A 135 2.73 -1.65 0.55
N ASP A 136 2.25 -0.47 0.16
CA ASP A 136 2.64 0.14 -1.12
C ASP A 136 4.16 0.31 -1.18
N GLY A 137 4.81 -0.15 -2.25
CA GLY A 137 6.26 -0.02 -2.43
C GLY A 137 7.15 -0.86 -1.51
N MET A 138 6.61 -1.77 -0.69
CA MET A 138 7.40 -2.58 0.25
C MET A 138 8.03 -3.82 -0.41
N ASP A 139 9.27 -3.69 -0.89
CA ASP A 139 10.05 -4.85 -1.32
C ASP A 139 10.67 -5.62 -0.14
N TRP A 140 11.30 -6.75 -0.45
CA TRP A 140 11.91 -7.62 0.56
C TRP A 140 13.03 -6.92 1.35
N GLN A 141 13.79 -6.02 0.73
CA GLN A 141 14.85 -5.26 1.41
C GLN A 141 14.24 -4.21 2.34
N THR A 142 13.13 -3.57 1.94
CA THR A 142 12.35 -2.67 2.81
C THR A 142 11.83 -3.42 4.05
N THR A 143 11.25 -4.62 3.87
CA THR A 143 10.85 -5.47 5.00
C THR A 143 12.06 -5.84 5.87
N ARG A 144 13.20 -6.19 5.27
CA ARG A 144 14.43 -6.55 5.98
C ARG A 144 14.99 -5.41 6.82
N ALA A 145 15.01 -4.19 6.30
CA ALA A 145 15.42 -3.00 7.05
C ALA A 145 14.58 -2.84 8.33
N ALA A 146 13.25 -2.92 8.21
CA ALA A 146 12.36 -2.86 9.36
C ALA A 146 12.57 -4.02 10.34
N SER A 147 12.81 -5.25 9.84
CA SER A 147 13.09 -6.42 10.68
C SER A 147 14.41 -6.31 11.44
N ILE A 148 15.45 -5.73 10.83
CA ILE A 148 16.75 -5.51 11.47
C ILE A 148 16.59 -4.52 12.62
N TYR A 149 15.94 -3.40 12.35
CA TYR A 149 15.66 -2.40 13.36
C TYR A 149 14.83 -3.00 14.51
N ARG A 150 13.73 -3.71 14.22
CA ARG A 150 12.88 -4.28 15.28
C ARG A 150 13.61 -5.32 16.13
N GLN A 151 14.42 -6.18 15.51
CA GLN A 151 15.14 -7.25 16.22
C GLN A 151 16.48 -6.81 16.82
N GLN A 152 17.00 -5.65 16.40
CA GLN A 152 18.32 -5.15 16.75
C GLN A 152 19.45 -6.16 16.44
N LYS A 153 19.31 -6.86 15.30
CA LYS A 153 20.28 -7.80 14.71
C LYS A 153 19.96 -8.03 13.22
N VAL A 154 20.97 -8.42 12.44
CA VAL A 154 20.75 -8.99 11.10
C VAL A 154 20.28 -10.44 11.24
N GLY A 155 18.98 -10.67 11.11
CA GLY A 155 18.34 -11.94 11.43
C GLY A 155 18.25 -12.96 10.28
N TYR A 156 18.34 -12.50 9.03
CA TYR A 156 18.18 -13.33 7.83
C TYR A 156 18.75 -12.64 6.58
N GLU A 157 19.08 -13.47 5.59
CA GLU A 157 19.60 -13.06 4.27
C GLU A 157 18.72 -13.53 3.10
N GLU A 158 17.76 -14.42 3.36
CA GLU A 158 16.88 -15.00 2.35
C GLU A 158 15.57 -15.53 2.96
N GLY A 159 14.62 -15.91 2.10
CA GLY A 159 13.37 -16.59 2.49
C GLY A 159 12.28 -15.63 2.98
N ARG A 160 11.33 -16.14 3.76
CA ARG A 160 10.21 -15.37 4.31
C ARG A 160 10.63 -14.25 5.27
N GLY A 161 11.88 -14.29 5.73
CA GLY A 161 12.39 -13.44 6.78
C GLY A 161 11.85 -13.77 8.17
N ALA A 162 12.19 -12.93 9.14
CA ALA A 162 11.83 -13.06 10.54
C ALA A 162 11.78 -11.69 11.20
N GLY A 163 11.05 -11.57 12.31
CA GLY A 163 11.05 -10.36 13.12
C GLY A 163 10.07 -9.29 12.70
N GLN A 164 9.13 -9.50 11.78
CA GLN A 164 7.83 -8.81 11.74
C GLN A 164 6.72 -9.73 12.23
N HIS A 165 5.58 -9.21 12.70
CA HIS A 165 4.47 -10.05 13.17
C HIS A 165 3.95 -10.92 12.02
N PHE A 166 3.74 -10.35 10.82
CA PHE A 166 3.32 -11.14 9.65
C PHE A 166 4.36 -12.16 9.17
N GLN A 167 5.65 -12.00 9.52
CA GLN A 167 6.68 -12.98 9.20
C GLN A 167 6.67 -14.18 10.16
N GLU A 168 6.38 -13.94 11.43
CA GLU A 168 6.48 -14.95 12.50
C GLU A 168 5.16 -15.65 12.81
N TYR A 169 4.03 -14.97 12.63
CA TYR A 169 2.72 -15.49 12.96
C TYR A 169 2.35 -16.70 12.10
N GLN A 170 1.81 -17.75 12.73
CA GLN A 170 1.67 -19.08 12.11
C GLN A 170 0.23 -19.48 11.75
N ALA A 171 -0.79 -18.72 12.15
CA ALA A 171 -2.20 -19.01 11.83
C ALA A 171 -2.57 -20.51 11.94
N ASN A 172 -2.28 -21.15 13.08
CA ASN A 172 -2.49 -22.59 13.29
C ASN A 172 -1.83 -23.51 12.24
N GLY A 173 -0.65 -23.12 11.75
CA GLY A 173 0.11 -23.86 10.74
C GLY A 173 -0.42 -23.68 9.31
N THR A 174 -1.32 -22.74 9.07
CA THR A 174 -1.95 -22.51 7.75
C THR A 174 -1.26 -21.44 6.90
N THR A 175 -0.07 -21.00 7.31
CA THR A 175 0.64 -19.96 6.55
C THR A 175 1.38 -20.49 5.33
N GLN A 176 1.46 -19.64 4.31
CA GLN A 176 2.25 -19.87 3.12
C GLN A 176 3.06 -18.62 2.78
N PHE A 177 4.18 -18.82 2.11
CA PHE A 177 5.05 -17.75 1.65
C PHE A 177 5.39 -18.00 0.18
N GLY A 178 5.36 -16.94 -0.62
CA GLY A 178 5.77 -16.94 -2.02
C GLY A 178 6.29 -15.57 -2.43
N ALA A 179 6.53 -15.41 -3.72
CA ALA A 179 6.89 -14.14 -4.31
C ALA A 179 6.17 -13.99 -5.65
N MET A 180 5.84 -12.76 -6.05
CA MET A 180 5.10 -12.50 -7.29
C MET A 180 5.81 -11.51 -8.21
N VAL A 181 5.52 -11.63 -9.50
CA VAL A 181 5.84 -10.64 -10.52
C VAL A 181 4.76 -9.55 -10.53
N THR A 182 5.19 -8.30 -10.55
CA THR A 182 4.31 -7.13 -10.49
C THR A 182 4.27 -6.33 -11.79
N SER A 183 4.83 -6.83 -12.89
CA SER A 183 4.88 -6.07 -14.15
C SER A 183 3.49 -5.71 -14.70
N PRO A 184 3.31 -4.52 -15.29
CA PRO A 184 2.04 -4.12 -15.88
C PRO A 184 1.87 -4.79 -17.25
N PHE A 185 0.73 -4.61 -17.91
CA PHE A 185 0.58 -4.94 -19.33
C PHE A 185 1.47 -3.99 -20.18
N ASN A 186 1.39 -2.69 -19.88
CA ASN A 186 2.06 -1.61 -20.59
C ASN A 186 2.37 -0.42 -19.66
N ASN A 187 3.36 0.40 -20.01
CA ASN A 187 3.66 1.62 -19.25
C ASN A 187 2.71 2.79 -19.54
N ASP A 188 2.21 2.92 -20.78
CA ASP A 188 1.60 4.17 -21.26
C ASP A 188 0.41 3.90 -22.19
N PHE A 189 -0.66 4.67 -22.00
CA PHE A 189 -1.85 4.75 -22.85
C PHE A 189 -2.16 6.22 -23.15
N ASP A 190 -2.82 6.48 -24.27
CA ASP A 190 -3.46 7.78 -24.54
C ASP A 190 -4.81 7.81 -23.82
N ILE A 191 -4.94 8.73 -22.86
CA ILE A 191 -6.03 8.78 -21.89
C ILE A 191 -6.77 10.11 -22.04
N ASP A 192 -8.08 10.02 -22.22
CA ASP A 192 -9.00 11.14 -22.07
C ASP A 192 -9.89 10.90 -20.85
N VAL A 193 -9.58 11.63 -19.77
CA VAL A 193 -10.32 11.56 -18.49
C VAL A 193 -11.77 12.06 -18.65
N ASN A 194 -12.03 13.01 -19.55
CA ASN A 194 -13.37 13.61 -19.72
C ASN A 194 -14.32 12.73 -20.53
N THR A 195 -13.79 11.81 -21.33
CA THR A 195 -14.59 10.84 -22.08
C THR A 195 -14.43 9.41 -21.53
N GLN A 196 -13.56 9.22 -20.54
CA GLN A 196 -13.19 7.92 -19.97
C GLN A 196 -12.74 6.93 -21.05
N VAL A 197 -11.97 7.42 -22.03
CA VAL A 197 -11.40 6.61 -23.11
C VAL A 197 -9.91 6.44 -22.88
N ALA A 198 -9.45 5.19 -22.97
CA ALA A 198 -8.04 4.85 -22.95
C ALA A 198 -7.70 4.00 -24.18
N THR A 199 -6.66 4.39 -24.92
CA THR A 199 -6.19 3.62 -26.07
C THR A 199 -4.70 3.35 -25.97
N LEU A 200 -4.30 2.14 -26.38
CA LEU A 200 -2.92 1.69 -26.31
C LEU A 200 -2.01 2.59 -27.17
N ASP A 201 -0.96 3.14 -26.56
CA ASP A 201 0.12 3.77 -27.30
C ASP A 201 1.00 2.71 -27.96
N VAL A 202 1.14 2.78 -29.29
CA VAL A 202 1.95 1.84 -30.10
C VAL A 202 3.43 1.86 -29.70
N GLY A 203 3.92 2.97 -29.14
CA GLY A 203 5.29 3.11 -28.63
C GLY A 203 5.50 2.64 -27.19
N SER A 204 4.43 2.24 -26.51
CA SER A 204 4.46 1.92 -25.08
C SER A 204 5.35 0.72 -24.77
N LEU A 205 6.18 0.86 -23.74
CA LEU A 205 6.99 -0.22 -23.22
C LEU A 205 6.07 -1.30 -22.63
N ARG A 206 6.34 -2.56 -22.96
CA ARG A 206 5.57 -3.73 -22.51
C ARG A 206 6.12 -4.23 -21.17
N GLY A 207 5.25 -4.79 -20.34
CA GLY A 207 5.73 -5.50 -19.15
C GLY A 207 6.29 -6.89 -19.46
N GLY A 208 6.67 -7.58 -18.39
CA GLY A 208 7.34 -8.87 -18.43
C GLY A 208 8.41 -8.93 -17.35
N TYR A 209 8.86 -10.14 -17.01
CA TYR A 209 9.87 -10.35 -16.00
C TYR A 209 10.80 -11.51 -16.35
N SER A 210 12.09 -11.21 -16.50
CA SER A 210 13.14 -12.17 -16.76
C SER A 210 13.84 -12.49 -15.44
N ALA A 211 13.69 -13.73 -14.96
CA ALA A 211 14.41 -14.19 -13.77
C ALA A 211 15.93 -14.32 -13.99
N GLU A 212 16.39 -14.38 -15.25
CA GLU A 212 17.82 -14.33 -15.57
C GLU A 212 18.42 -12.96 -15.21
N HIS A 213 17.70 -11.88 -15.48
CA HIS A 213 18.17 -10.52 -15.24
C HIS A 213 17.69 -9.93 -13.90
N GLY A 214 16.45 -10.21 -13.49
CA GLY A 214 15.89 -9.73 -12.23
C GLY A 214 16.17 -10.61 -11.02
N GLY A 215 16.63 -11.85 -11.26
CA GLY A 215 16.83 -12.88 -10.25
C GLY A 215 15.59 -13.75 -9.99
N PRO A 216 15.74 -15.00 -9.53
CA PRO A 216 14.60 -15.89 -9.28
C PRO A 216 13.88 -15.66 -7.93
N TYR A 217 14.43 -14.80 -7.06
CA TYR A 217 13.91 -14.53 -5.71
C TYR A 217 13.94 -13.04 -5.35
N PRO A 218 13.07 -12.55 -4.45
CA PRO A 218 13.07 -11.14 -4.00
C PRO A 218 14.41 -10.62 -3.45
N TRP A 219 15.20 -11.50 -2.82
CA TRP A 219 16.52 -11.17 -2.24
C TRP A 219 17.69 -11.38 -3.21
N SER A 220 17.41 -11.70 -4.48
CA SER A 220 18.47 -11.94 -5.46
C SER A 220 19.28 -10.67 -5.71
N VAL A 221 20.59 -10.83 -5.76
CA VAL A 221 21.50 -9.81 -6.27
C VAL A 221 21.79 -10.15 -7.73
N THR A 222 21.51 -9.20 -8.62
CA THR A 222 21.67 -9.35 -10.07
C THR A 222 22.89 -8.60 -10.58
N SER A 223 23.46 -9.05 -11.70
CA SER A 223 24.55 -8.36 -12.40
C SER A 223 24.05 -7.27 -13.36
N ASP A 224 22.80 -7.33 -13.80
CA ASP A 224 22.14 -6.28 -14.59
C ASP A 224 21.39 -5.34 -13.63
N LEU A 225 22.14 -4.41 -13.02
CA LEU A 225 21.63 -3.51 -11.99
C LEU A 225 20.52 -2.58 -12.51
N GLU A 226 20.47 -2.30 -13.81
CA GLU A 226 19.46 -1.42 -14.41
C GLU A 226 18.22 -2.18 -14.89
N TYR A 227 18.24 -3.52 -14.89
CA TYR A 227 17.09 -4.32 -15.31
C TYR A 227 15.84 -4.00 -14.49
N LEU A 228 15.94 -4.06 -13.16
CA LEU A 228 14.77 -3.95 -12.28
C LEU A 228 14.05 -2.60 -12.39
N ILE A 229 14.66 -1.61 -13.03
CA ILE A 229 14.08 -0.28 -13.26
C ILE A 229 13.72 -0.04 -14.74
N GLY A 230 13.66 -1.12 -15.53
CA GLY A 230 13.28 -1.08 -16.95
C GLY A 230 14.36 -0.50 -17.88
N LYS A 231 15.60 -0.30 -17.40
CA LYS A 231 16.67 0.38 -18.13
C LYS A 231 17.83 -0.52 -18.55
N SER A 232 17.61 -1.83 -18.62
CA SER A 232 18.65 -2.78 -19.06
C SER A 232 19.42 -2.28 -20.30
N ALA A 233 20.75 -2.46 -20.23
CA ALA A 233 21.66 -2.09 -21.31
C ALA A 233 21.39 -2.91 -22.60
N ASP A 234 20.89 -4.13 -22.47
CA ASP A 234 20.36 -4.90 -23.58
C ASP A 234 18.91 -4.50 -23.85
N SER A 235 18.68 -3.85 -24.99
CA SER A 235 17.36 -3.36 -25.39
C SER A 235 16.29 -4.45 -25.48
N ASN A 236 16.67 -5.73 -25.64
CA ASN A 236 15.71 -6.85 -25.68
C ASN A 236 15.05 -7.12 -24.32
N PHE A 237 15.66 -6.64 -23.24
CA PHE A 237 15.19 -6.83 -21.86
C PHE A 237 14.69 -5.54 -21.22
N ARG A 238 14.51 -4.47 -22.00
CA ARG A 238 13.79 -3.29 -21.53
C ARG A 238 12.31 -3.62 -21.37
N HIS A 239 11.75 -3.23 -20.24
CA HIS A 239 10.36 -3.52 -19.89
C HIS A 239 9.77 -2.37 -19.08
N ALA A 240 8.44 -2.30 -19.07
CA ALA A 240 7.71 -1.48 -18.12
C ALA A 240 7.81 -2.06 -16.70
N TYR A 241 7.85 -1.19 -15.71
CA TYR A 241 7.56 -1.54 -14.32
C TYR A 241 6.25 -0.85 -13.93
N THR A 242 5.55 -1.44 -12.97
CA THR A 242 4.18 -1.07 -12.65
C THR A 242 4.13 0.20 -11.82
N ASP A 243 3.04 0.93 -11.91
CA ASP A 243 2.60 1.86 -10.88
C ASP A 243 1.58 1.19 -9.93
N SER A 244 1.23 1.88 -8.84
CA SER A 244 0.27 1.37 -7.85
C SER A 244 -1.13 1.08 -8.42
N ALA A 245 -1.53 1.78 -9.48
CA ALA A 245 -2.86 1.62 -10.07
C ALA A 245 -3.00 0.29 -10.82
N SER A 246 -2.05 0.02 -11.71
CA SER A 246 -2.04 -1.21 -12.52
C SER A 246 -1.75 -2.47 -11.69
N SER A 247 -0.90 -2.35 -10.67
CA SER A 247 -0.58 -3.42 -9.73
C SER A 247 -1.78 -3.77 -8.85
N ALA A 248 -2.41 -2.76 -8.23
CA ALA A 248 -3.59 -2.97 -7.41
C ALA A 248 -4.77 -3.50 -8.24
N THR A 249 -4.99 -2.99 -9.46
CA THR A 249 -5.97 -3.54 -10.41
C THR A 249 -5.70 -5.02 -10.70
N SER A 250 -4.43 -5.42 -10.84
CA SER A 250 -4.09 -6.84 -11.03
C SER A 250 -4.51 -7.68 -9.82
N MET A 251 -4.27 -7.19 -8.59
CA MET A 251 -4.63 -7.89 -7.35
C MET A 251 -6.14 -7.91 -7.06
N THR A 252 -6.90 -6.92 -7.51
CA THR A 252 -8.33 -6.76 -7.17
C THR A 252 -9.26 -7.16 -8.30
N ALA A 253 -8.87 -7.05 -9.57
CA ALA A 253 -9.70 -7.39 -10.73
C ALA A 253 -9.16 -8.57 -11.56
N GLY A 254 -7.95 -9.07 -11.27
CA GLY A 254 -7.41 -10.28 -11.90
C GLY A 254 -7.00 -10.10 -13.36
N VAL A 255 -6.72 -8.86 -13.78
CA VAL A 255 -6.28 -8.53 -15.13
C VAL A 255 -5.02 -7.68 -15.09
N LYS A 256 -4.08 -7.95 -16.00
CA LYS A 256 -2.99 -7.01 -16.27
C LYS A 256 -3.52 -5.83 -17.06
N THR A 257 -3.03 -4.64 -16.72
CA THR A 257 -3.43 -3.39 -17.36
C THR A 257 -2.26 -2.41 -17.45
N TYR A 258 -2.50 -1.23 -18.01
CA TYR A 258 -1.52 -0.17 -18.16
C TYR A 258 -1.37 0.68 -16.91
N ASN A 259 -0.21 1.29 -16.71
CA ASN A 259 0.00 2.19 -15.57
C ASN A 259 -1.03 3.32 -15.55
N ALA A 260 -1.44 3.75 -14.36
CA ALA A 260 -2.55 4.67 -14.08
C ALA A 260 -3.96 4.09 -14.20
N ALA A 261 -4.20 2.93 -14.82
CA ALA A 261 -5.55 2.37 -14.90
C ALA A 261 -6.09 1.95 -13.53
N ILE A 262 -7.33 2.36 -13.20
CA ILE A 262 -8.05 1.88 -12.03
C ILE A 262 -9.19 0.97 -12.49
N ASN A 263 -8.97 -0.34 -12.38
CA ASN A 263 -9.92 -1.39 -12.78
C ASN A 263 -10.39 -1.29 -14.24
N ILE A 264 -9.54 -0.77 -15.13
CA ILE A 264 -9.74 -0.80 -16.57
C ILE A 264 -8.81 -1.87 -17.15
N ASP A 265 -9.30 -2.72 -18.05
CA ASP A 265 -8.52 -3.74 -18.73
C ASP A 265 -7.67 -3.14 -19.87
N SER A 266 -6.79 -3.94 -20.46
CA SER A 266 -5.92 -3.49 -21.57
C SER A 266 -6.66 -3.11 -22.86
N ASN A 267 -7.97 -3.35 -22.95
CA ASN A 267 -8.83 -2.93 -24.06
C ASN A 267 -9.65 -1.66 -23.72
N GLY A 268 -9.40 -1.01 -22.58
CA GLY A 268 -10.13 0.18 -22.15
C GLY A 268 -11.51 -0.12 -21.56
N LYS A 269 -11.78 -1.36 -21.11
CA LYS A 269 -13.07 -1.74 -20.52
C LYS A 269 -12.98 -1.90 -19.01
N GLN A 270 -14.06 -1.55 -18.31
CA GLN A 270 -14.16 -1.79 -16.88
C GLN A 270 -14.07 -3.29 -16.54
N ALA A 271 -13.25 -3.60 -15.54
CA ALA A 271 -13.03 -4.92 -14.99
C ALA A 271 -13.70 -5.03 -13.61
N THR A 272 -14.49 -6.08 -13.41
CA THR A 272 -15.17 -6.32 -12.13
C THR A 272 -14.19 -6.77 -11.04
N THR A 273 -14.10 -6.02 -9.95
CA THR A 273 -13.23 -6.35 -8.82
C THR A 273 -13.80 -7.48 -7.95
N ILE A 274 -12.94 -8.09 -7.13
CA ILE A 274 -13.33 -9.05 -6.10
C ILE A 274 -14.29 -8.45 -5.06
N ALA A 275 -14.15 -7.15 -4.75
CA ALA A 275 -15.05 -6.47 -3.83
C ALA A 275 -16.48 -6.41 -4.38
N HIS A 276 -16.66 -6.11 -5.68
CA HIS A 276 -17.96 -6.19 -6.33
C HIS A 276 -18.54 -7.60 -6.28
N ARG A 277 -17.73 -8.62 -6.62
CA ARG A 277 -18.16 -10.03 -6.57
C ARG A 277 -18.55 -10.45 -5.15
N ALA A 278 -17.86 -9.96 -4.13
CA ALA A 278 -18.17 -10.21 -2.74
C ALA A 278 -19.50 -9.53 -2.37
N GLN A 279 -19.70 -8.27 -2.76
CA GLN A 279 -20.92 -7.52 -2.51
C GLN A 279 -22.16 -8.14 -3.18
N GLU A 280 -22.02 -8.64 -4.41
CA GLU A 280 -23.06 -9.42 -5.11
C GLU A 280 -23.47 -10.69 -4.34
N LYS A 281 -22.56 -11.25 -3.54
CA LYS A 281 -22.80 -12.40 -2.66
C LYS A 281 -23.23 -12.00 -1.24
N GLY A 282 -23.51 -10.73 -0.99
CA GLY A 282 -23.96 -10.21 0.30
C GLY A 282 -22.85 -9.99 1.32
N TYR A 283 -21.58 -9.92 0.89
CA TYR A 283 -20.48 -9.54 1.77
C TYR A 283 -20.48 -8.03 1.94
N ARG A 284 -20.10 -7.58 3.13
CA ARG A 284 -19.76 -6.17 3.35
C ARG A 284 -18.37 -5.86 2.81
N VAL A 285 -18.17 -4.65 2.32
CA VAL A 285 -16.92 -4.23 1.69
C VAL A 285 -16.28 -3.11 2.50
N GLY A 286 -15.02 -3.26 2.89
CA GLY A 286 -14.25 -2.23 3.59
C GLY A 286 -12.95 -1.87 2.88
N VAL A 287 -12.59 -0.59 2.96
CA VAL A 287 -11.31 -0.06 2.47
C VAL A 287 -10.72 0.87 3.54
N VAL A 288 -9.49 0.57 3.95
CA VAL A 288 -8.72 1.33 4.95
C VAL A 288 -7.36 1.70 4.36
N THR A 289 -6.92 2.95 4.53
CA THR A 289 -5.61 3.41 4.03
C THR A 289 -4.98 4.48 4.92
N SER A 290 -3.63 4.55 4.94
CA SER A 290 -2.88 5.65 5.54
C SER A 290 -2.72 6.88 4.63
N VAL A 291 -3.06 6.78 3.34
CA VAL A 291 -2.92 7.85 2.34
C VAL A 291 -4.32 8.34 1.88
N PRO A 292 -4.45 9.30 0.93
CA PRO A 292 -5.76 9.76 0.49
C PRO A 292 -6.69 8.61 0.09
N ILE A 293 -7.96 8.68 0.49
CA ILE A 293 -8.97 7.63 0.27
C ILE A 293 -9.14 7.19 -1.18
N SER A 294 -8.86 8.06 -2.15
CA SER A 294 -8.90 7.77 -3.58
C SER A 294 -7.52 7.62 -4.22
N HIS A 295 -6.46 7.44 -3.41
CA HIS A 295 -5.17 6.99 -3.93
C HIS A 295 -5.34 5.66 -4.70
N ALA A 296 -4.37 5.32 -5.54
CA ALA A 296 -4.54 4.24 -6.51
C ALA A 296 -4.91 2.89 -5.91
N THR A 297 -4.23 2.44 -4.85
CA THR A 297 -4.50 1.16 -4.20
C THR A 297 -5.92 1.09 -3.60
N PRO A 298 -6.37 2.04 -2.75
CA PRO A 298 -7.72 1.98 -2.19
C PRO A 298 -8.79 2.20 -3.25
N ALA A 299 -8.53 3.04 -4.27
CA ALA A 299 -9.43 3.19 -5.41
C ALA A 299 -9.57 1.89 -6.21
N ALA A 300 -8.47 1.17 -6.47
CA ALA A 300 -8.49 -0.10 -7.19
C ALA A 300 -9.23 -1.22 -6.44
N ALA A 301 -9.52 -1.09 -5.14
CA ALA A 301 -10.43 -1.99 -4.46
C ALA A 301 -11.84 -1.99 -5.09
N TYR A 302 -12.30 -0.85 -5.63
CA TYR A 302 -13.71 -0.65 -5.94
C TYR A 302 -14.02 0.25 -7.14
N SER A 303 -13.33 1.37 -7.34
CA SER A 303 -13.69 2.37 -8.36
C SER A 303 -13.30 1.94 -9.77
N HIS A 304 -13.85 2.62 -10.78
CA HIS A 304 -13.38 2.51 -12.16
C HIS A 304 -12.98 3.87 -12.69
N ASN A 305 -11.77 3.99 -13.26
CA ASN A 305 -11.38 5.18 -14.00
C ASN A 305 -10.21 4.86 -14.92
N VAL A 306 -10.20 5.48 -16.10
CA VAL A 306 -9.08 5.33 -17.05
C VAL A 306 -7.76 5.88 -16.51
N THR A 307 -7.80 6.70 -15.46
CA THR A 307 -6.62 7.23 -14.77
C THR A 307 -6.81 7.32 -13.26
N ARG A 308 -5.73 7.03 -12.52
CA ARG A 308 -5.62 7.19 -11.06
C ARG A 308 -5.69 8.64 -10.60
N ASN A 309 -5.56 9.59 -11.53
CA ASN A 309 -5.51 11.01 -11.21
C ASN A 309 -6.88 11.65 -11.01
N ASP A 310 -7.97 10.97 -11.37
CA ASP A 310 -9.35 11.48 -11.25
C ASP A 310 -9.92 11.33 -9.82
N TYR A 311 -9.21 11.89 -8.84
CA TYR A 311 -9.41 11.61 -7.42
C TYR A 311 -10.83 11.81 -6.89
N GLN A 312 -11.51 12.89 -7.30
CA GLN A 312 -12.87 13.18 -6.85
C GLN A 312 -13.87 12.15 -7.38
N ASP A 313 -13.78 11.74 -8.65
CA ASP A 313 -14.67 10.71 -9.21
C ASP A 313 -14.37 9.31 -8.68
N LEU A 314 -13.09 9.00 -8.44
CA LEU A 314 -12.71 7.77 -7.73
C LEU A 314 -13.35 7.71 -6.34
N THR A 315 -13.38 8.82 -5.60
CA THR A 315 -14.08 8.91 -4.30
C THR A 315 -15.60 8.77 -4.46
N ARG A 316 -16.20 9.32 -5.52
CA ARG A 316 -17.64 9.17 -5.78
C ARG A 316 -18.02 7.70 -5.95
N ASP A 317 -17.24 6.93 -6.71
CA ASP A 317 -17.44 5.49 -6.83
C ASP A 317 -17.34 4.76 -5.48
N LEU A 318 -16.31 5.05 -4.67
CA LEU A 318 -16.14 4.46 -3.33
C LEU A 318 -17.34 4.73 -2.41
N LEU A 319 -17.93 5.93 -2.49
CA LEU A 319 -19.10 6.34 -1.69
C LEU A 319 -20.44 5.96 -2.33
N GLY A 320 -20.45 5.39 -3.54
CA GLY A 320 -21.65 5.07 -4.29
C GLY A 320 -22.46 6.30 -4.70
N LEU A 321 -21.76 7.36 -5.08
CA LEU A 321 -22.26 8.58 -5.71
C LEU A 321 -22.06 8.50 -7.23
N LYS A 322 -22.72 9.38 -7.98
CA LYS A 322 -22.53 9.46 -9.44
C LYS A 322 -21.11 9.91 -9.75
N SER A 323 -20.37 9.13 -10.52
CA SER A 323 -19.06 9.51 -11.06
C SER A 323 -19.14 9.64 -12.57
N ILE A 324 -18.07 10.15 -13.19
CA ILE A 324 -17.95 10.15 -14.65
C ILE A 324 -17.98 8.74 -15.26
N SER A 325 -17.47 7.73 -14.54
CA SER A 325 -17.49 6.33 -14.97
C SER A 325 -18.87 5.68 -14.79
N HIS A 326 -19.68 6.21 -13.88
CA HIS A 326 -21.00 5.68 -13.52
C HIS A 326 -22.06 6.81 -13.43
N PRO A 327 -22.36 7.51 -14.55
CA PRO A 327 -23.20 8.71 -14.52
C PRO A 327 -24.69 8.39 -14.31
N ASP A 328 -25.13 7.24 -14.81
CA ASP A 328 -26.55 6.83 -14.80
C ASP A 328 -26.88 5.91 -13.63
N GLU A 329 -26.06 4.88 -13.42
CA GLU A 329 -26.20 3.88 -12.36
C GLU A 329 -24.95 3.90 -11.48
N PRO A 330 -24.92 4.73 -10.42
CA PRO A 330 -23.84 4.74 -9.44
C PRO A 330 -23.58 3.35 -8.87
N LEU A 331 -22.31 3.06 -8.59
CA LEU A 331 -21.97 1.87 -7.83
C LEU A 331 -22.65 1.87 -6.46
N PRO A 332 -22.85 0.70 -5.83
CA PRO A 332 -23.43 0.64 -4.49
C PRO A 332 -22.63 1.43 -3.43
N GLY A 333 -21.32 1.57 -3.62
CA GLY A 333 -20.36 2.10 -2.66
C GLY A 333 -19.95 1.05 -1.63
N VAL A 334 -18.80 1.25 -0.97
CA VAL A 334 -18.28 0.38 0.09
C VAL A 334 -19.02 0.60 1.41
N ASP A 335 -19.01 -0.35 2.33
CA ASP A 335 -19.68 -0.24 3.63
C ASP A 335 -18.82 0.49 4.68
N VAL A 336 -17.50 0.45 4.52
CA VAL A 336 -16.54 1.21 5.33
C VAL A 336 -15.47 1.81 4.41
N LEU A 337 -15.27 3.12 4.50
CA LEU A 337 -14.15 3.84 3.87
C LEU A 337 -13.44 4.66 4.94
N LEU A 338 -12.18 4.34 5.23
CA LEU A 338 -11.40 5.04 6.25
C LEU A 338 -10.02 5.41 5.68
N GLY A 339 -9.66 6.67 5.71
CA GLY A 339 -8.32 7.06 5.29
C GLY A 339 -8.07 8.56 5.35
N ALA A 340 -7.09 9.00 4.58
CA ALA A 340 -6.61 10.37 4.63
C ALA A 340 -7.13 11.24 3.47
N GLY A 341 -6.54 12.41 3.27
CA GLY A 341 -6.88 13.39 2.23
C GLY A 341 -7.46 14.70 2.77
N PHE A 342 -7.73 14.79 4.07
CA PHE A 342 -8.29 15.98 4.71
C PHE A 342 -7.39 17.23 4.53
N GLY A 343 -8.04 18.38 4.34
CA GLY A 343 -7.37 19.69 4.27
C GLY A 343 -6.51 19.94 3.03
N GLN A 344 -6.63 19.13 1.97
CA GLN A 344 -5.82 19.25 0.75
C GLN A 344 -6.50 20.09 -0.33
N ASP A 345 -6.68 21.38 -0.06
CA ASP A 345 -7.37 22.29 -0.98
C ASP A 345 -6.53 22.60 -2.23
N ARG A 346 -7.18 22.54 -3.40
CA ARG A 346 -6.62 22.83 -4.72
C ARG A 346 -7.54 23.79 -5.45
N LYS A 347 -6.94 24.74 -6.19
CA LYS A 347 -7.69 25.68 -7.06
C LYS A 347 -7.96 25.08 -8.44
N GLN A 348 -7.09 24.19 -8.87
CA GLN A 348 -7.13 23.48 -10.15
C GLN A 348 -6.41 22.15 -9.97
N ASP A 349 -6.82 21.14 -10.75
CA ASP A 349 -6.15 19.86 -10.83
C ASP A 349 -6.40 19.25 -12.21
N ASP A 350 -5.50 19.54 -13.16
CA ASP A 350 -5.68 19.16 -14.55
C ASP A 350 -5.73 17.62 -14.75
N GLY A 351 -5.20 16.85 -13.78
CA GLY A 351 -5.26 15.38 -13.81
C GLY A 351 -6.66 14.81 -13.64
N GLN A 352 -7.59 15.61 -13.11
CA GLN A 352 -9.01 15.28 -12.93
C GLN A 352 -9.90 15.82 -14.07
N GLY A 353 -9.30 16.51 -15.05
CA GLY A 353 -10.03 17.08 -16.18
C GLY A 353 -11.13 18.08 -15.78
N ASP A 354 -12.22 18.05 -16.53
CA ASP A 354 -13.36 18.96 -16.39
C ASP A 354 -14.23 18.61 -15.17
N ASN A 355 -14.01 17.44 -14.57
CA ASN A 355 -14.75 16.98 -13.38
C ASN A 355 -14.28 17.66 -12.09
N PHE A 356 -13.09 18.27 -12.12
CA PHE A 356 -12.50 18.86 -10.93
C PHE A 356 -13.34 20.02 -10.38
N VAL A 357 -13.75 19.91 -9.13
CA VAL A 357 -14.37 20.99 -8.37
C VAL A 357 -13.34 21.62 -7.44
N PRO A 358 -13.06 22.94 -7.55
CA PRO A 358 -12.15 23.63 -6.63
C PRO A 358 -12.55 23.47 -5.15
N GLY A 359 -11.56 23.24 -4.30
CA GLY A 359 -11.75 22.82 -2.91
C GLY A 359 -10.81 21.66 -2.60
N ASN A 360 -11.21 20.77 -1.69
CA ASN A 360 -10.39 19.60 -1.37
C ASN A 360 -10.21 18.70 -2.63
N GLY A 361 -8.95 18.35 -2.90
CA GLY A 361 -8.55 17.63 -4.11
C GLY A 361 -9.06 16.19 -4.22
N TYR A 362 -9.51 15.58 -3.12
CA TYR A 362 -9.91 14.18 -3.06
C TYR A 362 -11.41 13.98 -2.80
N LEU A 363 -12.08 14.96 -2.18
CA LEU A 363 -13.48 14.87 -1.80
C LEU A 363 -14.09 16.28 -1.79
N THR A 364 -15.14 16.51 -2.59
CA THR A 364 -15.82 17.81 -2.54
C THR A 364 -16.71 17.92 -1.30
N GLU A 365 -16.92 19.15 -0.80
CA GLU A 365 -17.87 19.39 0.30
C GLU A 365 -19.28 18.89 -0.05
N ALA A 366 -19.70 19.06 -1.31
CA ALA A 366 -20.99 18.59 -1.79
C ALA A 366 -21.11 17.06 -1.76
N ASP A 367 -20.06 16.34 -2.17
CA ASP A 367 -20.03 14.88 -2.13
C ASP A 367 -20.02 14.36 -0.69
N GLN A 368 -19.27 15.00 0.20
CA GLN A 368 -19.26 14.66 1.63
C GLN A 368 -20.66 14.83 2.25
N LEU A 369 -21.33 15.95 1.95
CA LEU A 369 -22.70 16.20 2.41
C LEU A 369 -23.68 15.20 1.81
N ALA A 370 -23.56 14.84 0.53
CA ALA A 370 -24.42 13.87 -0.13
C ALA A 370 -24.27 12.46 0.45
N ALA A 371 -23.04 12.06 0.80
CA ALA A 371 -22.78 10.76 1.43
C ALA A 371 -23.29 10.69 2.88
N SER A 372 -23.38 11.82 3.59
CA SER A 372 -23.73 11.86 5.00
C SER A 372 -25.17 11.47 5.30
N ALA A 373 -25.36 10.54 6.23
CA ALA A 373 -26.66 10.13 6.75
C ALA A 373 -27.42 11.28 7.42
N ARG A 374 -26.71 12.30 7.93
CA ARG A 374 -27.34 13.53 8.45
C ARG A 374 -28.07 14.33 7.36
N ASN A 375 -27.74 14.07 6.10
CA ASN A 375 -28.31 14.71 4.92
C ASN A 375 -29.02 13.69 3.99
N GLY A 376 -29.41 12.53 4.53
CA GLY A 376 -30.11 11.48 3.78
C GLY A 376 -29.23 10.50 3.00
N GLY A 377 -27.90 10.61 3.12
CA GLY A 377 -26.94 9.65 2.57
C GLY A 377 -26.82 8.36 3.40
N LYS A 378 -25.84 7.51 3.06
CA LYS A 378 -25.66 6.18 3.65
C LYS A 378 -24.70 6.14 4.85
N TYR A 379 -23.86 7.16 5.02
CA TYR A 379 -22.69 7.09 5.88
C TYR A 379 -22.84 7.92 7.16
N HIS A 380 -22.50 7.34 8.30
CA HIS A 380 -22.01 8.13 9.42
C HIS A 380 -20.63 8.67 9.03
N VAL A 381 -20.51 9.99 8.93
CA VAL A 381 -19.27 10.66 8.50
C VAL A 381 -18.54 11.20 9.72
N VAL A 382 -17.27 10.85 9.85
CA VAL A 382 -16.33 11.41 10.83
C VAL A 382 -15.14 12.00 10.11
N THR A 383 -14.72 13.20 10.53
CA THR A 383 -13.54 13.88 9.97
C THR A 383 -12.61 14.27 11.09
N ARG A 384 -11.35 14.57 10.75
CA ARG A 384 -10.45 15.25 11.67
C ARG A 384 -11.13 16.53 12.22
N GLU A 385 -11.09 16.71 13.54
CA GLU A 385 -11.68 17.86 14.23
C GLU A 385 -10.66 18.48 15.20
N SER A 386 -10.58 19.82 15.20
CA SER A 386 -9.60 20.52 16.01
C SER A 386 -9.86 20.32 17.51
N GLY A 387 -8.82 19.92 18.25
CA GLY A 387 -8.87 19.67 19.69
C GLY A 387 -9.51 18.33 20.08
N VAL A 388 -9.90 17.49 19.12
CA VAL A 388 -10.51 16.18 19.38
C VAL A 388 -9.53 15.08 19.00
N LYS A 389 -9.27 14.15 19.92
CA LYS A 389 -8.40 12.99 19.64
C LYS A 389 -9.03 12.14 18.53
N GLY A 390 -8.29 11.88 17.46
CA GLY A 390 -8.80 11.20 16.25
C GLY A 390 -9.39 9.82 16.56
N SER A 391 -8.72 9.02 17.40
CA SER A 391 -9.25 7.71 17.80
C SER A 391 -10.47 7.75 18.70
N ALA A 392 -10.63 8.80 19.52
CA ALA A 392 -11.86 8.97 20.30
C ALA A 392 -13.04 9.34 19.39
N ALA A 393 -12.83 10.26 18.43
CA ALA A 393 -13.85 10.61 17.44
C ALA A 393 -14.26 9.39 16.61
N LEU A 394 -13.29 8.61 16.14
CA LEU A 394 -13.53 7.39 15.37
C LEU A 394 -14.29 6.34 16.17
N SER A 395 -13.92 6.09 17.43
CA SER A 395 -14.62 5.12 18.30
C SER A 395 -16.09 5.51 18.49
N ASN A 396 -16.39 6.79 18.75
CA ASN A 396 -17.77 7.27 18.87
C ASN A 396 -18.54 7.09 17.55
N ALA A 397 -17.91 7.37 16.42
CA ALA A 397 -18.52 7.21 15.10
C ALA A 397 -18.85 5.74 14.79
N VAL A 398 -18.03 4.79 15.24
CA VAL A 398 -18.31 3.35 15.12
C VAL A 398 -19.56 2.97 15.92
N GLU A 399 -19.65 3.40 17.18
CA GLU A 399 -20.82 3.13 18.04
C GLU A 399 -22.10 3.67 17.41
N ASP A 400 -22.07 4.93 16.94
CA ASP A 400 -23.20 5.58 16.30
C ASP A 400 -23.59 4.92 14.97
N ALA A 401 -22.61 4.55 14.14
CA ALA A 401 -22.86 3.87 12.87
C ALA A 401 -23.55 2.51 13.09
N ASN A 402 -23.04 1.72 14.03
CA ASN A 402 -23.61 0.41 14.36
C ASN A 402 -25.00 0.52 14.98
N ALA A 403 -25.22 1.47 15.89
CA ALA A 403 -26.53 1.70 16.52
C ALA A 403 -27.59 2.13 15.50
N ALA A 404 -27.22 2.95 14.51
CA ALA A 404 -28.13 3.42 13.46
C ALA A 404 -28.22 2.48 12.26
N GLY A 405 -27.32 1.49 12.13
CA GLY A 405 -27.21 0.65 10.94
C GLY A 405 -26.70 1.39 9.71
N HIS A 406 -25.90 2.45 9.90
CA HIS A 406 -25.27 3.21 8.82
C HIS A 406 -23.95 2.56 8.37
N ARG A 407 -23.51 2.93 7.17
CA ARG A 407 -22.12 2.73 6.75
C ARG A 407 -21.19 3.70 7.48
N LEU A 408 -19.88 3.45 7.46
CA LEU A 408 -18.91 4.35 8.10
C LEU A 408 -18.00 5.00 7.06
N PHE A 409 -17.88 6.33 7.11
CA PHE A 409 -16.91 7.08 6.32
C PHE A 409 -16.05 7.96 7.23
N GLY A 410 -14.74 7.71 7.24
CA GLY A 410 -13.76 8.44 8.03
C GLY A 410 -12.74 9.14 7.13
N PHE A 411 -12.68 10.47 7.23
CA PHE A 411 -11.79 11.29 6.39
C PHE A 411 -10.87 12.15 7.25
N PHE A 412 -9.65 11.64 7.41
CA PHE A 412 -8.60 12.17 8.26
C PHE A 412 -7.42 12.68 7.41
N GLY A 413 -6.28 12.98 8.03
CA GLY A 413 -5.06 13.42 7.36
C GLY A 413 -4.53 14.75 7.90
N GLY A 414 -3.23 14.95 7.69
CA GLY A 414 -2.49 16.13 8.11
C GLY A 414 -1.85 16.88 6.93
N PRO A 415 -0.83 17.70 7.21
CA PRO A 415 0.05 18.24 6.18
C PRO A 415 0.51 17.12 5.23
N GLY A 416 0.41 17.33 3.91
CA GLY A 416 0.76 16.31 2.91
C GLY A 416 -0.40 15.41 2.45
N GLY A 417 -1.52 15.38 3.19
CA GLY A 417 -2.72 14.63 2.80
C GLY A 417 -2.75 13.17 3.20
N HIS A 418 -1.75 12.69 3.94
CA HIS A 418 -1.69 11.36 4.52
C HIS A 418 -1.80 11.44 6.05
N LEU A 419 -1.90 10.27 6.71
CA LEU A 419 -1.67 10.20 8.16
C LEU A 419 -0.21 10.57 8.46
N PRO A 420 0.08 11.24 9.59
CA PRO A 420 1.45 11.60 9.94
C PRO A 420 2.39 10.38 9.93
N PHE A 421 3.58 10.53 9.33
CA PHE A 421 4.60 9.49 9.36
C PHE A 421 4.95 9.15 10.80
N ARG A 422 4.74 7.88 11.15
CA ARG A 422 5.36 7.30 12.32
C ARG A 422 6.80 6.94 11.95
N THR A 423 7.80 7.50 12.64
CA THR A 423 9.23 7.22 12.43
C THR A 423 9.62 5.87 13.04
N ALA A 424 10.85 5.40 12.82
CA ALA A 424 11.28 4.07 13.23
C ALA A 424 11.13 3.85 14.75
N ASP A 425 11.50 4.86 15.55
CA ASP A 425 11.35 4.90 17.01
C ASP A 425 9.89 4.92 17.51
N GLY A 426 8.95 5.13 16.59
CA GLY A 426 7.53 5.18 16.86
C GLY A 426 7.00 6.58 17.20
N ASP A 427 7.86 7.59 17.15
CA ASP A 427 7.50 8.99 17.25
C ASP A 427 6.98 9.52 15.90
N TYR A 428 6.87 10.84 15.77
CA TYR A 428 6.33 11.54 14.59
C TYR A 428 7.20 12.75 14.24
N ASN A 429 8.51 12.51 14.13
CA ASN A 429 9.54 13.56 14.00
C ASN A 429 10.41 13.40 12.73
N PRO A 430 9.79 13.22 11.53
CA PRO A 430 10.51 12.87 10.31
C PRO A 430 11.62 13.87 10.00
N THR A 431 12.72 13.36 9.46
CA THR A 431 13.88 14.16 9.04
C THR A 431 13.96 14.31 7.52
N LEU A 432 15.03 14.96 7.03
CA LEU A 432 15.25 15.23 5.62
C LEU A 432 15.40 13.93 4.80
N GLY A 433 14.58 13.77 3.76
CA GLY A 433 14.82 12.82 2.67
C GLY A 433 15.42 13.51 1.43
N ARG A 434 14.91 13.19 0.24
CA ARG A 434 15.36 13.80 -1.02
C ARG A 434 14.96 15.26 -1.13
N LYS A 435 13.73 15.60 -0.74
CA LYS A 435 13.14 16.93 -0.97
C LYS A 435 13.14 17.80 0.28
N LYS A 436 12.37 17.43 1.30
CA LYS A 436 12.17 18.23 2.52
C LYS A 436 11.75 17.32 3.68
N ALA A 437 12.07 17.75 4.90
CA ALA A 437 11.50 17.14 6.09
C ALA A 437 10.05 17.61 6.28
N GLU A 438 9.16 16.68 6.62
CA GLU A 438 7.84 17.01 7.13
C GLU A 438 7.91 17.45 8.59
N LYS A 439 6.91 18.20 9.03
CA LYS A 439 6.83 18.68 10.42
C LYS A 439 5.39 18.62 10.85
N TYR A 440 5.17 17.99 11.99
CA TYR A 440 3.85 17.83 12.57
C TYR A 440 3.73 18.67 13.84
N SER A 441 2.61 19.35 13.97
CA SER A 441 2.19 19.87 15.28
C SER A 441 1.65 18.72 16.14
N GLU A 442 1.53 18.94 17.45
CA GLU A 442 0.84 17.98 18.33
C GLU A 442 -0.58 17.68 17.85
N ALA A 443 -1.29 18.69 17.33
CA ALA A 443 -2.62 18.54 16.75
C ALA A 443 -2.62 17.60 15.53
N ASP A 444 -1.62 17.69 14.65
CA ASP A 444 -1.54 16.81 13.49
C ASP A 444 -1.37 15.35 13.89
N VAL A 445 -0.68 15.07 15.00
CA VAL A 445 -0.51 13.71 15.53
C VAL A 445 -1.74 13.24 16.29
N VAL A 446 -2.28 14.06 17.20
CA VAL A 446 -3.34 13.64 18.14
C VAL A 446 -4.72 13.59 17.49
N GLU A 447 -5.01 14.48 16.54
CA GLU A 447 -6.33 14.58 15.90
C GLU A 447 -6.53 13.56 14.77
N ASN A 448 -5.49 12.79 14.44
CA ASN A 448 -5.55 11.69 13.48
C ASN A 448 -5.50 10.34 14.21
N PRO A 449 -6.34 9.36 13.81
CA PRO A 449 -6.12 7.96 14.19
C PRO A 449 -4.90 7.41 13.45
N ASN A 450 -4.26 6.38 14.00
CA ASN A 450 -3.27 5.59 13.28
C ASN A 450 -3.91 4.46 12.45
N LEU A 451 -3.14 3.81 11.59
CA LEU A 451 -3.63 2.77 10.68
C LEU A 451 -4.23 1.55 11.43
N ALA A 452 -3.68 1.19 12.59
CA ALA A 452 -4.21 0.10 13.40
C ALA A 452 -5.58 0.46 14.03
N GLU A 453 -5.74 1.70 14.50
CA GLU A 453 -7.03 2.21 15.00
C GLU A 453 -8.08 2.29 13.88
N LEU A 454 -7.70 2.71 12.66
CA LEU A 454 -8.58 2.65 11.49
C LEU A 454 -9.00 1.20 11.16
N THR A 455 -8.05 0.27 11.21
CA THR A 455 -8.29 -1.15 10.93
C THR A 455 -9.25 -1.77 11.95
N GLU A 456 -9.07 -1.47 13.23
CA GLU A 456 -9.96 -1.91 14.31
C GLU A 456 -11.39 -1.38 14.11
N ALA A 457 -11.54 -0.09 13.82
CA ALA A 457 -12.83 0.53 13.56
C ALA A 457 -13.55 -0.11 12.36
N ALA A 458 -12.81 -0.42 11.28
CA ALA A 458 -13.38 -1.10 10.12
C ALA A 458 -13.90 -2.49 10.47
N LEU A 459 -13.14 -3.29 11.22
CA LEU A 459 -13.57 -4.60 11.67
C LEU A 459 -14.84 -4.52 12.53
N GLN A 460 -14.89 -3.60 13.50
CA GLN A 460 -16.04 -3.42 14.39
C GLN A 460 -17.34 -3.08 13.63
N VAL A 461 -17.24 -2.33 12.53
CA VAL A 461 -18.39 -2.01 11.69
C VAL A 461 -18.72 -3.16 10.74
N LEU A 462 -17.75 -3.73 10.03
CA LEU A 462 -17.96 -4.78 9.02
C LEU A 462 -18.46 -6.09 9.61
N SER A 463 -17.93 -6.49 10.77
CA SER A 463 -18.32 -7.74 11.44
C SER A 463 -19.57 -7.59 12.31
N HIS A 464 -20.20 -6.41 12.33
CA HIS A 464 -21.43 -6.21 13.05
C HIS A 464 -22.47 -7.22 12.58
N LYS A 465 -23.16 -7.89 13.53
CA LYS A 465 -24.13 -8.96 13.28
C LYS A 465 -23.57 -10.22 12.59
N ASP A 466 -22.26 -10.50 12.72
CA ASP A 466 -21.61 -11.71 12.18
C ASP A 466 -21.74 -11.83 10.64
N GLU A 467 -21.79 -10.68 9.97
CA GLU A 467 -21.86 -10.60 8.51
C GLU A 467 -20.51 -10.95 7.86
N PRO A 468 -20.50 -11.66 6.71
CA PRO A 468 -19.27 -11.90 5.96
C PRO A 468 -18.76 -10.60 5.35
N PHE A 469 -17.45 -10.47 5.19
CA PHE A 469 -16.86 -9.25 4.64
C PHE A 469 -15.61 -9.50 3.78
N TRP A 470 -15.39 -8.56 2.86
CA TRP A 470 -14.12 -8.35 2.18
C TRP A 470 -13.51 -7.03 2.66
N LEU A 471 -12.22 -7.02 3.00
CA LEU A 471 -11.52 -5.86 3.54
C LEU A 471 -10.16 -5.67 2.86
N MET A 472 -9.89 -4.46 2.39
CA MET A 472 -8.54 -4.01 2.06
C MET A 472 -7.99 -3.06 3.14
N VAL A 473 -6.75 -3.28 3.55
CA VAL A 473 -5.98 -2.36 4.40
C VAL A 473 -4.68 -2.00 3.71
N GLU A 474 -4.39 -0.71 3.58
CA GLU A 474 -3.19 -0.22 2.92
C GLU A 474 -2.30 0.58 3.89
N SER A 475 -1.02 0.22 3.94
CA SER A 475 0.05 1.11 4.43
C SER A 475 0.70 1.77 3.22
N GLY A 476 0.07 2.84 2.71
CA GLY A 476 0.48 3.50 1.47
C GLY A 476 1.68 4.44 1.63
N ASP A 477 1.93 4.86 2.86
CA ASP A 477 3.00 5.76 3.24
C ASP A 477 4.39 5.12 3.17
N VAL A 478 4.49 3.78 3.10
CA VAL A 478 5.77 3.08 2.83
C VAL A 478 6.37 3.51 1.49
N ASP A 479 5.54 3.57 0.45
CA ASP A 479 5.94 4.00 -0.88
C ASP A 479 6.41 5.46 -0.88
N TRP A 480 5.69 6.33 -0.18
CA TRP A 480 6.01 7.76 -0.12
C TRP A 480 7.34 8.00 0.62
N ALA A 481 7.60 7.24 1.68
CA ALA A 481 8.89 7.25 2.36
C ALA A 481 10.04 6.75 1.46
N ASN A 482 9.78 5.71 0.66
CA ASN A 482 10.76 5.16 -0.28
C ASN A 482 11.00 6.11 -1.45
N HIS A 483 9.99 6.81 -1.97
CA HIS A 483 10.14 7.84 -3.00
C HIS A 483 11.03 8.99 -2.54
N ASP A 484 11.01 9.32 -1.25
CA ASP A 484 11.84 10.35 -0.63
C ASP A 484 13.19 9.81 -0.10
N ASN A 485 13.53 8.55 -0.39
CA ASN A 485 14.72 7.82 0.11
C ASN A 485 14.95 8.07 1.61
N ASN A 486 13.89 7.84 2.38
CA ASN A 486 13.86 8.08 3.81
C ASN A 486 13.73 6.77 4.58
N ILE A 487 14.86 6.23 5.03
CA ILE A 487 14.89 4.91 5.69
C ILE A 487 14.17 4.92 7.04
N ASP A 488 14.22 6.04 7.75
CA ASP A 488 13.56 6.21 9.05
C ASP A 488 12.03 6.14 8.91
N ASN A 489 11.48 6.97 8.01
CA ASN A 489 10.05 6.94 7.69
C ASN A 489 9.64 5.59 7.10
N SER A 490 10.47 4.99 6.24
CA SER A 490 10.18 3.71 5.59
C SER A 490 10.06 2.57 6.60
N ILE A 491 11.00 2.48 7.56
CA ILE A 491 10.93 1.52 8.67
C ILE A 491 9.68 1.76 9.50
N GLY A 492 9.42 3.01 9.91
CA GLY A 492 8.27 3.33 10.76
C GLY A 492 6.92 3.06 10.09
N ALA A 493 6.78 3.32 8.78
CA ALA A 493 5.59 2.98 8.01
C ALA A 493 5.37 1.46 7.93
N VAL A 494 6.43 0.65 7.71
CA VAL A 494 6.33 -0.82 7.76
C VAL A 494 5.89 -1.30 9.15
N LEU A 495 6.41 -0.70 10.23
CA LEU A 495 5.98 -1.04 11.59
C LEU A 495 4.52 -0.64 11.87
N SER A 496 4.05 0.47 11.29
CA SER A 496 2.66 0.91 11.36
C SER A 496 1.72 -0.09 10.67
N GLY A 497 2.06 -0.55 9.46
CA GLY A 497 1.32 -1.59 8.76
C GLY A 497 1.36 -2.95 9.47
N ASP A 498 2.51 -3.37 10.04
CA ASP A 498 2.61 -4.62 10.80
C ASP A 498 1.71 -4.60 12.06
N ALA A 499 1.55 -3.43 12.70
CA ALA A 499 0.60 -3.25 13.79
C ALA A 499 -0.87 -3.44 13.34
N ALA A 500 -1.22 -2.95 12.14
CA ALA A 500 -2.54 -3.21 11.54
C ALA A 500 -2.74 -4.70 11.21
N VAL A 501 -1.72 -5.40 10.70
CA VAL A 501 -1.77 -6.87 10.50
C VAL A 501 -1.99 -7.58 11.83
N LYS A 502 -1.35 -7.13 12.90
CA LYS A 502 -1.57 -7.68 14.24
C LYS A 502 -3.02 -7.56 14.68
N VAL A 503 -3.65 -6.39 14.50
CA VAL A 503 -5.08 -6.18 14.79
C VAL A 503 -5.95 -7.18 14.02
N LEU A 504 -5.69 -7.39 12.73
CA LEU A 504 -6.43 -8.35 11.91
C LEU A 504 -6.29 -9.78 12.45
N THR A 505 -5.08 -10.23 12.76
CA THR A 505 -4.87 -11.59 13.28
C THR A 505 -5.45 -11.77 14.67
N ASP A 506 -5.34 -10.78 15.56
CA ASP A 506 -5.93 -10.82 16.90
C ASP A 506 -7.46 -10.90 16.79
N TRP A 507 -8.06 -10.16 15.85
CA TRP A 507 -9.49 -10.21 15.60
C TRP A 507 -9.93 -11.59 15.10
N VAL A 508 -9.19 -12.21 14.17
CA VAL A 508 -9.51 -13.56 13.68
C VAL A 508 -9.48 -14.57 14.82
N GLU A 509 -8.48 -14.52 15.71
CA GLU A 509 -8.39 -15.45 16.85
C GLU A 509 -9.52 -15.25 17.89
N GLN A 510 -10.07 -14.03 17.99
CA GLN A 510 -11.10 -13.70 18.99
C GLN A 510 -12.52 -13.85 18.46
N HIS A 511 -12.75 -13.59 17.17
CA HIS A 511 -14.08 -13.43 16.59
C HIS A 511 -14.35 -14.33 15.38
N SER A 512 -13.35 -15.07 14.89
CA SER A 512 -13.49 -15.95 13.72
C SER A 512 -12.58 -17.19 13.85
N SER A 513 -12.16 -17.76 12.73
CA SER A 513 -11.13 -18.79 12.64
C SER A 513 -10.45 -18.81 11.27
N TRP A 514 -9.27 -19.44 11.18
CA TRP A 514 -8.54 -19.66 9.92
C TRP A 514 -9.20 -20.70 8.98
N ASP A 515 -10.32 -21.30 9.39
CA ASP A 515 -11.16 -22.12 8.51
C ASP A 515 -12.15 -21.29 7.69
N GLU A 516 -12.49 -20.10 8.16
CA GLU A 516 -13.48 -19.20 7.56
C GLU A 516 -12.86 -17.87 7.11
N THR A 517 -11.61 -17.59 7.48
CA THR A 517 -10.87 -16.39 7.08
C THR A 517 -9.67 -16.71 6.19
N VAL A 518 -9.50 -15.91 5.13
CA VAL A 518 -8.25 -15.81 4.35
C VAL A 518 -7.69 -14.40 4.53
N LEU A 519 -6.41 -14.31 4.89
CA LEU A 519 -5.66 -13.07 4.96
C LEU A 519 -4.44 -13.16 4.03
N ILE A 520 -4.25 -12.15 3.19
CA ILE A 520 -3.10 -12.02 2.29
C ILE A 520 -2.39 -10.72 2.65
N VAL A 521 -1.07 -10.79 2.87
CA VAL A 521 -0.21 -9.63 3.11
C VAL A 521 0.85 -9.59 2.02
N THR A 522 0.92 -8.48 1.29
CA THR A 522 1.89 -8.29 0.21
C THR A 522 2.15 -6.80 -0.04
N ALA A 523 2.89 -6.48 -1.09
CA ALA A 523 3.03 -5.14 -1.65
C ALA A 523 2.53 -5.13 -3.09
N ASP A 524 2.28 -3.97 -3.62
CA ASP A 524 1.84 -3.77 -4.99
C ASP A 524 3.04 -3.75 -5.97
N HIS A 525 4.17 -3.20 -5.54
CA HIS A 525 5.47 -3.19 -6.22
C HIS A 525 6.61 -2.93 -5.24
N GLY A 526 7.85 -2.87 -5.74
CA GLY A 526 9.04 -2.61 -4.95
C GLY A 526 9.67 -1.26 -5.30
N HIS A 527 10.64 -0.81 -4.52
CA HIS A 527 11.29 0.49 -4.73
C HIS A 527 12.81 0.41 -4.99
N TYR A 528 13.33 -0.82 -5.09
CA TYR A 528 14.74 -1.14 -5.31
C TYR A 528 15.67 -0.63 -4.21
N LEU A 529 15.29 -0.83 -2.94
CA LEU A 529 16.23 -0.63 -1.83
C LEU A 529 17.34 -1.70 -1.90
N VAL A 530 18.58 -1.32 -1.70
CA VAL A 530 19.74 -2.22 -1.59
C VAL A 530 20.40 -1.96 -0.25
N LEU A 531 20.53 -3.00 0.59
CA LEU A 531 21.24 -2.92 1.87
C LEU A 531 22.67 -3.43 1.70
N GLU A 532 23.65 -2.53 1.80
CA GLU A 532 25.08 -2.82 1.66
C GLU A 532 25.70 -3.24 3.00
N LYS A 533 25.37 -2.50 4.08
CA LYS A 533 25.79 -2.78 5.46
C LYS A 533 24.58 -2.79 6.40
N PRO A 534 23.74 -3.84 6.31
CA PRO A 534 22.50 -3.93 7.07
C PRO A 534 22.68 -3.79 8.58
N GLU A 535 23.83 -4.15 9.14
CA GLU A 535 24.16 -4.01 10.56
C GLU A 535 24.15 -2.57 11.08
N LEU A 536 24.26 -1.56 10.19
CA LEU A 536 24.18 -0.15 10.56
C LEU A 536 22.74 0.30 10.91
N LEU A 537 21.74 -0.52 10.61
CA LEU A 537 20.35 -0.28 11.01
C LEU A 537 20.04 -0.79 12.44
N ILE A 538 21.04 -1.27 13.18
CA ILE A 538 20.92 -1.62 14.60
C ILE A 538 21.12 -0.35 15.43
N ALA A 539 20.09 0.06 16.15
CA ALA A 539 20.02 1.33 16.90
C ALA A 539 20.34 1.17 18.40
N LYS A 540 21.34 0.34 18.74
CA LYS A 540 21.71 0.06 20.15
C LYS A 540 22.64 1.07 20.77
#